data_AF-A0A565BDQ6-F1
#
_entry.id   AF-A0A565BDQ6-F1
#
_cell.length_a   1.000
_cell.length_b   1.000
_cell.length_c   1.000
_cell.angle_alpha   90.00
_cell.angle_beta   90.00
_cell.angle_gamma   90.00
#
_symmetry.space_group_name_H-M   'P 1'
#
loop_
_entity.id
_entity.type
_entity.pdbx_description
1 polymer ?
#
loop_
_entity_poly.entity_id
_entity_poly.type
_entity_poly.pdbx_seq_one_letter_code
_entity_poly.pdbx_strand_id
1 'polypeptide(L)' 'MIVLFTGADELNEGTLDKYLSLGCPQYLKAIVRMCDGRKVLFDNKTNDEAKKLKQVQELMAHVATIYKNNDGNPLTREM' A
#
# COMPACT_ATOMS: atom_id res chain seq x y z
N MET A 1 -1.00 3.53 9.23
CA MET A 1 -1.44 4.11 7.93
C MET A 1 -0.82 3.32 6.79
N ILE A 2 -1.53 3.17 5.67
CA ILE A 2 -1.08 2.42 4.48
C ILE A 2 -1.15 3.36 3.28
N VAL A 3 -0.13 3.37 2.43
CA VAL A 3 -0.15 4.12 1.15
C VAL A 3 -0.66 3.21 0.04
N LEU A 4 -1.78 3.54 -0.58
CA LEU A 4 -2.30 2.80 -1.73
C LEU A 4 -1.97 3.55 -3.02
N PHE A 5 -1.26 2.87 -3.92
CA PHE A 5 -1.01 3.33 -5.28
C PHE A 5 -2.01 2.66 -6.24
N THR A 6 -2.48 3.40 -7.23
CA THR A 6 -3.32 2.89 -8.33
C THR A 6 -2.56 2.98 -9.65
N GLY A 7 -3.10 2.37 -10.71
CA GLY A 7 -2.46 2.38 -12.03
C GLY A 7 -1.40 1.28 -12.18
N ALA A 8 -1.59 0.13 -11.53
CA ALA A 8 -0.66 -0.99 -11.66
C ALA A 8 -0.57 -1.54 -13.08
N ASP A 9 -1.61 -1.35 -13.88
CA ASP A 9 -1.65 -1.65 -15.32
C ASP A 9 -0.71 -0.76 -16.15
N GLU A 10 -0.40 0.44 -15.64
CA GLU A 10 0.50 1.41 -16.29
C GLU A 10 1.94 1.27 -15.78
N LEU A 11 2.15 0.44 -14.75
CA LEU A 11 3.48 0.11 -14.28
C LEU A 11 4.10 -0.88 -15.27
N ASN A 12 5.07 -0.39 -16.07
CA ASN A 12 5.93 -1.25 -16.90
C ASN A 12 6.58 -2.39 -16.07
N GLU A 13 7.26 -3.32 -16.76
CA GLU A 13 7.93 -4.46 -16.10
C GLU A 13 8.75 -4.06 -14.85
N GLY A 14 8.27 -4.48 -13.68
CA GLY A 14 8.92 -4.18 -12.42
C GLY A 14 8.00 -4.22 -11.21
N THR A 15 8.60 -3.97 -10.05
CA THR A 15 7.88 -3.84 -8.78
C THR A 15 7.67 -2.37 -8.45
N LEU A 16 6.66 -2.07 -7.63
CA LEU A 16 6.45 -0.74 -7.08
C LEU A 16 7.72 -0.22 -6.37
N ASP A 17 8.45 -1.10 -5.68
CA ASP A 17 9.72 -0.73 -5.02
C ASP A 17 10.78 -0.25 -5.99
N LYS A 18 10.92 -0.92 -7.15
CA LYS A 18 11.84 -0.51 -8.20
C LYS A 18 11.40 0.83 -8.81
N TYR A 19 10.11 1.01 -9.04
CA TYR A 19 9.60 2.29 -9.54
C TYR A 19 9.85 3.44 -8.57
N LEU A 20 9.64 3.22 -7.27
CA LEU A 20 9.89 4.22 -6.23
C LEU A 20 11.39 4.47 -5.98
N SER A 21 12.29 3.56 -6.38
CA SER A 21 13.73 3.84 -6.31
C SER A 21 14.21 4.74 -7.45
N LEU A 22 13.53 4.67 -8.61
CA LEU A 22 13.83 5.44 -9.82
C LEU A 22 13.19 6.84 -9.79
N GLY A 23 13.84 7.79 -9.11
CA GLY A 23 13.46 9.21 -9.22
C GLY A 23 12.21 9.63 -8.43
N CYS A 24 11.73 8.80 -7.49
CA CYS A 24 10.61 9.15 -6.63
C CYS A 24 10.90 10.46 -5.84
N PRO A 25 9.99 11.45 -5.88
CA PRO A 25 10.14 12.71 -5.15
C PRO A 25 10.39 12.49 -3.66
N GLN A 26 11.21 13.35 -3.04
CA GLN A 26 11.56 13.22 -1.62
C GLN A 26 10.32 13.25 -0.70
N TYR A 27 9.32 14.07 -1.01
CA TYR A 27 8.09 14.13 -0.20
C TYR A 27 7.34 12.79 -0.21
N LEU A 28 7.30 12.09 -1.34
CA LEU A 28 6.62 10.81 -1.46
C LEU A 28 7.39 9.72 -0.71
N LYS A 29 8.72 9.74 -0.77
CA LYS A 29 9.58 8.87 0.06
C LYS A 29 9.34 9.11 1.56
N ALA A 30 9.18 10.37 1.97
CA ALA A 30 8.89 10.74 3.35
C ALA A 30 7.53 10.21 3.81
N ILE A 31 6.48 10.35 2.99
CA ILE A 31 5.14 9.80 3.29
C ILE A 31 5.20 8.28 3.46
N VAL A 32 5.83 7.56 2.53
CA VAL A 32 5.97 6.10 2.61
C VAL A 32 6.73 5.70 3.89
N ARG A 33 7.79 6.45 4.25
CA ARG A 33 8.54 6.23 5.50
C ARG A 33 7.69 6.50 6.75
N MET A 34 6.90 7.57 6.77
CA MET A 34 5.95 7.85 7.86
C MET A 34 4.87 6.78 8.01
N CYS A 35 4.60 6.04 6.93
CA CYS A 35 3.73 4.87 6.94
C CYS A 35 4.46 3.57 7.29
N ASP A 36 5.67 3.60 7.86
CA ASP A 36 6.50 2.41 8.15
C ASP A 36 6.77 1.54 6.91
N GLY A 37 6.84 2.17 5.74
CA GLY A 37 7.03 1.47 4.47
C GLY A 37 5.81 0.70 3.97
N ARG A 38 4.67 0.70 4.71
CA ARG A 38 3.44 0.00 4.34
C ARG A 38 2.83 0.63 3.10
N LYS A 39 2.83 -0.11 2.00
CA LYS A 39 2.29 0.31 0.72
C LYS A 39 1.74 -0.86 -0.08
N VAL A 40 0.73 -0.59 -0.90
CA VAL A 40 0.14 -1.56 -1.83
C VAL A 40 -0.06 -0.93 -3.20
N LEU A 41 -0.13 -1.76 -4.24
CA LEU A 41 -0.35 -1.33 -5.62
C LEU A 41 -1.59 -2.03 -6.20
N PHE A 42 -2.53 -1.25 -6.71
CA PHE A 42 -3.81 -1.74 -7.22
C PHE A 42 -3.94 -1.50 -8.73
N ASP A 43 -4.32 -2.55 -9.45
CA ASP A 43 -4.97 -2.43 -10.75
C ASP A 43 -6.48 -2.35 -10.50
N ASN A 44 -7.09 -1.18 -10.71
CA ASN A 44 -8.53 -0.99 -10.56
C ASN A 44 -9.31 -1.30 -11.85
N LYS A 45 -8.61 -1.51 -12.97
CA LYS A 45 -9.20 -1.80 -14.28
C LYS A 45 -9.23 -3.30 -14.58
N THR A 46 -8.52 -4.11 -13.79
CA THR A 46 -8.50 -5.56 -13.97
C THR A 46 -9.86 -6.21 -13.73
N ASN A 47 -10.22 -7.15 -14.60
CA ASN A 47 -11.36 -8.06 -14.43
C ASN A 47 -10.93 -9.46 -13.97
N ASP A 48 -9.63 -9.67 -13.73
CA ASP A 48 -9.10 -10.92 -13.21
C ASP A 48 -9.39 -11.03 -11.71
N GLU A 49 -10.28 -11.94 -11.34
CA GLU A 49 -10.67 -12.18 -9.95
C GLU A 49 -9.52 -12.66 -9.07
N ALA A 50 -8.56 -13.43 -9.61
CA ALA A 50 -7.38 -13.85 -8.86
C ALA A 50 -6.47 -12.65 -8.57
N LYS A 51 -6.30 -11.74 -9.54
CA LYS A 51 -5.55 -10.49 -9.35
C LYS A 51 -6.22 -9.58 -8.33
N LYS A 52 -7.55 -9.40 -8.41
CA LYS A 52 -8.33 -8.65 -7.41
C LYS A 52 -8.18 -9.24 -6.01
N LEU A 53 -8.34 -10.56 -5.88
CA LEU A 53 -8.20 -11.25 -4.60
C LEU A 53 -6.81 -11.04 -4.01
N LYS A 54 -5.76 -11.18 -4.81
CA LYS A 54 -4.37 -10.94 -4.37
C LYS A 54 -4.17 -9.52 -3.86
N GLN A 55 -4.63 -8.51 -4.59
CA GLN A 55 -4.54 -7.10 -4.19
C GLN A 55 -5.24 -6.83 -2.84
N VAL A 56 -6.44 -7.39 -2.67
CA VAL A 56 -7.19 -7.28 -1.40
C VAL A 56 -6.47 -7.99 -0.27
N GLN A 57 -5.95 -9.20 -0.51
CA GLN A 57 -5.19 -9.96 0.51
C GLN A 57 -3.95 -9.21 0.99
N GLU A 58 -3.18 -8.61 0.08
CA GLU A 58 -2.02 -7.79 0.43
C GLU A 58 -2.41 -6.58 1.31
N LEU A 59 -3.50 -5.88 0.97
CA LEU A 59 -4.03 -4.79 1.78
C LEU A 59 -4.45 -5.29 3.17
N MET A 60 -5.20 -6.41 3.23
CA MET A 60 -5.70 -6.97 4.48
C MET A 60 -4.57 -7.47 5.39
N ALA A 61 -3.46 -7.96 4.84
CA ALA A 61 -2.27 -8.32 5.63
C ALA A 61 -1.67 -7.10 6.35
N HIS A 62 -1.62 -5.95 5.68
CA HIS A 62 -1.19 -4.70 6.32
C HIS A 62 -2.19 -4.22 7.37
N VAL A 63 -3.50 -4.31 7.10
CA VAL A 63 -4.55 -3.96 8.08
C VAL A 63 -4.46 -4.84 9.32
N ALA A 64 -4.32 -6.16 9.16
CA ALA A 64 -4.15 -7.09 10.27
C ALA A 64 -2.90 -6.80 11.11
N THR A 65 -1.80 -6.44 10.44
CA THR A 65 -0.55 -6.03 11.11
C THR A 65 -0.76 -4.75 11.93
N ILE A 66 -1.44 -3.74 11.37
CA ILE A 66 -1.78 -2.50 12.08
C ILE A 66 -2.67 -2.79 13.28
N TYR A 67 -3.71 -3.60 13.08
CA TYR A 67 -4.65 -3.97 14.14
C TYR A 67 -3.93 -4.64 15.31
N LYS A 68 -3.03 -5.60 15.02
CA LYS A 68 -2.21 -6.25 16.04
C LYS A 68 -1.28 -5.27 16.76
N ASN A 69 -0.63 -4.38 16.02
CA ASN A 69 0.31 -3.40 16.60
C ASN A 69 -0.39 -2.31 17.43
N ASN A 70 -1.69 -2.12 17.23
CA ASN A 70 -2.51 -1.18 18.00
C ASN A 70 -3.28 -1.87 19.14
N ASP A 71 -2.91 -3.10 19.51
CA ASP A 71 -3.61 -3.91 20.53
C ASP A 71 -5.11 -4.09 20.25
N GLY A 72 -5.46 -4.14 18.96
CA GLY A 72 -6.84 -4.25 18.50
C GLY A 72 -7.65 -2.95 18.57
N ASN A 73 -7.03 -1.83 18.97
CA ASN A 73 -7.72 -0.56 19.10
C ASN A 73 -7.72 0.23 17.77
N PRO A 74 -8.89 0.77 17.36
CA PRO A 74 -8.94 1.69 16.23
C PRO A 74 -8.23 3.01 16.58
N LEU A 75 -7.85 3.77 15.55
CA LEU A 75 -7.36 5.13 15.75
C LEU A 75 -8.47 5.98 16.37
N THR A 76 -8.26 6.42 17.60
CA THR A 76 -9.06 7.45 18.25
C THR A 76 -8.29 8.77 18.20
N ARG A 77 -9.01 9.88 18.11
CA ARG A 77 -8.46 11.17 18.52
C ARG A 77 -9.04 11.40 19.91
N GLU A 78 -8.23 11.29 20.96
CA GLU A 78 -8.61 11.95 22.21
C GLU A 78 -8.74 13.45 21.89
N MET A 79 -9.89 14.03 22.23
CA MET A 79 -10.13 15.47 22.15
C MET A 79 -9.42 16.17 23.30
#